data_AF-A0A5N6P4W3-F1
#
_entry.id   AF-A0A5N6P4W3-F1
#
_cell.length_a   1.000
_cell.length_b   1.000
_cell.length_c   1.000
_cell.angle_alpha   90.00
_cell.angle_beta   90.00
_cell.angle_gamma   90.00
#
_symmetry.space_group_name_H-M   'P 1'
#
loop_
_entity.id
_entity.type
_entity.pdbx_description
1 polymer ?
#
loop_
_entity_poly.entity_id
_entity_poly.type
_entity_poly.pdbx_seq_one_letter_code
_entity_poly.pdbx_strand_id
1 'polypeptide(L)'
;MTRWCRWFYTPMVAVAVVFMVFLTNPASSQPQTNLLIQACSQANVTNTRDFYSNLNQTFGTIRSQLSNNTYFATVELTRNSEPVYVMAQCRKYMSTRDCLGCFDFAASSIRSCAAANGARAVLDGCFLRYESNSFYTDASTPGNQGLCGNRTSSQQSVFETAMDGLLSNLSIATPKLNGFYAAATTSVVGTNTSTTYAIAQCAETLTPSGCRNCLQVAYNNVKSCATNVIDGRAVDSGCFMRYSGTPFFRNNQTIDITPFLQDGSSGNKGATIGGVVGGIGVLIILLM
;
A
#
# COMPACT_ATOMS: atom_id res chain seq x y z
N MET A 1 0.73 51.97 29.54
CA MET A 1 1.39 50.64 29.61
C MET A 1 1.13 49.73 28.39
N THR A 2 0.68 50.24 27.23
CA THR A 2 0.16 49.37 26.14
C THR A 2 0.99 49.34 24.84
N ARG A 3 2.06 50.14 24.73
CA ARG A 3 2.86 50.24 23.47
C ARG A 3 4.08 49.30 23.39
N TRP A 4 4.62 48.87 24.53
CA TRP A 4 5.83 48.05 24.58
C TRP A 4 5.56 46.55 24.34
N CYS A 5 4.41 46.02 24.78
CA CYS A 5 4.06 44.61 24.52
C CYS A 5 3.90 44.29 23.02
N ARG A 6 3.50 45.27 22.21
CA ARG A 6 3.22 45.07 20.77
C ARG A 6 4.49 44.91 19.93
N TRP A 7 5.63 45.46 20.39
CA TRP A 7 6.92 45.39 19.69
C TRP A 7 7.65 44.06 19.88
N PHE A 8 7.40 43.35 20.99
CA PHE A 8 7.99 42.02 21.24
C PHE A 8 7.10 40.87 20.76
N TYR A 9 5.78 41.09 20.65
CA TYR A 9 4.84 40.06 20.22
C TYR A 9 4.98 39.69 18.74
N THR A 10 5.15 40.68 17.87
CA THR A 10 5.28 40.46 16.41
C THR A 10 6.51 39.64 16.01
N PRO A 11 7.74 39.89 16.53
CA PRO A 11 8.88 39.05 16.21
C PRO A 11 8.78 37.64 16.81
N MET A 12 8.21 37.46 18.01
CA MET A 12 7.99 36.11 18.57
C MET A 12 7.01 35.28 17.72
N VAL A 13 5.91 35.89 17.26
CA VAL A 13 4.94 35.21 16.39
C VAL A 13 5.58 34.85 15.05
N ALA A 14 6.38 35.76 14.47
CA ALA A 14 7.09 35.49 13.22
C ALA A 14 8.10 34.34 13.36
N VAL A 15 8.89 34.32 14.45
CA VAL A 15 9.83 33.23 14.75
C VAL A 15 9.10 31.91 14.95
N ALA A 16 7.97 31.90 15.68
CA ALA A 16 7.18 30.69 15.88
C ALA A 16 6.57 30.14 14.59
N VAL A 17 6.08 31.02 13.69
CA VAL A 17 5.56 30.63 12.37
C VAL A 17 6.67 30.06 11.49
N VAL A 18 7.84 30.70 11.46
CA VAL A 18 9.01 30.21 10.73
C VAL A 18 9.47 28.86 11.26
N PHE A 19 9.51 28.68 12.59
CA PHE A 19 9.86 27.41 13.22
C PHE A 19 8.84 26.29 12.90
N MET A 20 7.54 26.60 12.86
CA MET A 20 6.52 25.63 12.43
C MET A 20 6.68 25.21 10.97
N VAL A 21 7.07 26.13 10.08
CA VAL A 21 7.32 25.81 8.65
C VAL A 21 8.52 24.87 8.50
N PHE A 22 9.53 24.97 9.36
CA PHE A 22 10.69 24.05 9.37
C PHE A 22 10.41 22.69 10.02
N LEU A 23 9.38 22.58 10.86
CA LEU A 23 8.99 21.31 11.50
C LEU A 23 8.06 20.46 10.61
N THR A 24 7.51 21.02 9.54
CA THR A 24 6.70 20.27 8.58
C THR A 24 7.59 19.69 7.48
N ASN A 25 7.79 18.38 7.49
CA ASN A 25 8.32 17.68 6.31
C ASN A 25 7.33 17.88 5.15
N PRO A 26 7.76 18.39 3.97
CA PRO A 26 6.88 18.53 2.84
C PRO A 26 6.45 17.14 2.36
N ALA A 27 5.20 16.77 2.64
CA ALA A 27 4.56 15.66 1.95
C ALA A 27 4.16 16.18 0.56
N SER A 28 4.75 15.63 -0.50
CA SER A 28 4.31 15.89 -1.87
C SER A 28 2.88 15.37 -2.00
N SER A 29 1.88 16.25 -2.12
CA SER A 29 0.49 15.83 -2.32
C SER A 29 0.33 15.29 -3.74
N GLN A 30 0.48 13.98 -3.93
CA GLN A 30 0.17 13.34 -5.20
C GLN A 30 -1.35 13.08 -5.27
N PRO A 31 -2.02 13.39 -6.40
CA PRO A 31 -3.45 13.15 -6.53
C PRO A 31 -3.75 11.66 -6.36
N GLN A 32 -4.58 11.33 -5.38
CA GLN A 32 -5.00 9.96 -5.09
C GLN A 32 -6.00 9.42 -6.13
N THR A 33 -6.49 10.31 -6.99
CA THR A 33 -7.45 10.06 -8.08
C THR A 33 -6.76 9.86 -9.44
N ASN A 34 -5.46 9.56 -9.47
CA ASN A 34 -4.79 9.16 -10.70
C ASN A 34 -5.31 7.78 -11.14
N LEU A 35 -6.01 7.73 -12.28
CA LEU A 35 -6.63 6.52 -12.82
C LEU A 35 -5.58 5.65 -13.52
N LEU A 36 -5.36 4.45 -12.99
CA LEU A 36 -4.33 3.51 -13.46
C LEU A 36 -4.90 2.44 -14.40
N ILE A 37 -6.10 1.94 -14.08
CA ILE A 37 -6.83 0.94 -14.86
C ILE A 37 -8.28 1.37 -14.93
N GLN A 38 -8.86 1.27 -16.11
CA GLN A 38 -10.30 1.21 -16.30
C GLN A 38 -10.62 0.10 -17.30
N ALA A 39 -11.43 -0.87 -16.88
CA ALA A 39 -11.80 -2.01 -17.71
C ALA A 39 -13.29 -2.32 -17.56
N CYS A 40 -13.91 -2.72 -18.66
CA CYS A 40 -15.31 -3.13 -18.72
C CYS A 40 -15.40 -4.58 -19.18
N SER A 41 -16.38 -5.31 -18.67
CA SER A 41 -16.76 -6.63 -19.18
C SER A 41 -17.21 -6.53 -20.63
N GLN A 42 -16.98 -7.59 -21.38
CA GLN A 42 -17.49 -7.73 -22.76
C GLN A 42 -18.96 -8.16 -22.80
N ALA A 43 -19.49 -8.65 -21.67
CA ALA A 43 -20.88 -9.04 -21.54
C ALA A 43 -21.71 -7.87 -20.99
N ASN A 44 -22.92 -7.74 -21.53
CA ASN A 44 -23.88 -6.74 -21.08
C ASN A 44 -24.92 -7.36 -20.14
N VAL A 45 -25.53 -6.50 -19.34
CA VAL A 45 -26.73 -6.81 -18.55
C VAL A 45 -27.94 -6.97 -19.46
N THR A 46 -28.96 -7.67 -18.97
CA THR A 46 -30.19 -7.92 -19.75
C THR A 46 -31.17 -6.76 -19.60
N ASN A 47 -31.27 -6.21 -18.38
CA ASN A 47 -32.11 -5.08 -18.04
C ASN A 47 -31.29 -3.97 -17.38
N THR A 48 -30.97 -2.94 -18.16
CA THR A 48 -30.15 -1.81 -17.71
C THR A 48 -30.79 -1.00 -16.59
N ARG A 49 -32.12 -0.87 -16.55
CA ARG A 49 -32.83 -0.13 -15.50
C ARG A 49 -32.66 -0.79 -14.14
N ASP A 50 -32.93 -2.09 -14.07
CA ASP A 50 -32.84 -2.86 -12.83
C ASP A 50 -31.38 -2.96 -12.37
N PHE A 51 -30.46 -3.21 -13.30
CA PHE A 51 -29.03 -3.19 -13.02
C PHE A 51 -28.56 -1.85 -12.41
N TYR A 52 -28.89 -0.72 -13.03
CA TYR A 52 -28.48 0.59 -12.48
C TYR A 52 -29.14 0.90 -11.15
N SER A 53 -30.39 0.48 -10.94
CA SER A 53 -31.02 0.60 -9.63
C SER A 53 -30.24 -0.20 -8.57
N ASN A 54 -29.80 -1.40 -8.91
CA ASN A 54 -29.03 -2.25 -7.99
C ASN A 54 -27.64 -1.66 -7.74
N LEU A 55 -26.92 -1.28 -8.80
CA LEU A 55 -25.58 -0.71 -8.73
C LEU A 55 -25.54 0.62 -7.95
N ASN A 56 -26.53 1.50 -8.14
CA ASN A 56 -26.61 2.76 -7.41
C ASN A 56 -26.83 2.52 -5.91
N GLN A 57 -27.68 1.55 -5.58
CA GLN A 57 -27.95 1.20 -4.19
C GLN A 57 -26.71 0.60 -3.51
N THR A 58 -26.01 -0.32 -4.17
CA THR A 58 -24.78 -0.90 -3.62
C THR A 58 -23.68 0.16 -3.46
N PHE A 59 -23.50 1.06 -4.43
CA PHE A 59 -22.54 2.16 -4.32
C PHE A 59 -22.87 3.12 -3.18
N GLY A 60 -24.15 3.46 -2.98
CA GLY A 60 -24.60 4.27 -1.84
C GLY A 60 -24.25 3.62 -0.50
N THR A 61 -24.51 2.31 -0.37
CA THR A 61 -24.17 1.54 0.84
C THR A 61 -22.67 1.48 1.07
N ILE A 62 -21.86 1.17 0.04
CA ILE A 62 -20.40 1.16 0.13
C ILE A 62 -19.88 2.51 0.62
N ARG A 63 -20.33 3.60 0.00
CA ARG A 63 -19.92 4.96 0.37
C ARG A 63 -20.24 5.26 1.84
N SER A 64 -21.42 4.85 2.31
CA SER A 64 -21.81 5.00 3.72
C SER A 64 -20.91 4.19 4.65
N GLN A 65 -20.52 2.97 4.28
CA GLN A 65 -19.61 2.17 5.11
C GLN A 65 -18.22 2.80 5.18
N LEU A 66 -17.65 3.22 4.03
CA LEU A 66 -16.35 3.89 3.98
C LEU A 66 -16.33 5.20 4.79
N SER A 67 -17.48 5.86 4.95
CA SER A 67 -17.59 7.07 5.77
C SER A 67 -17.45 6.81 7.28
N ASN A 68 -17.67 5.57 7.73
CA ASN A 68 -17.52 5.14 9.13
C ASN A 68 -16.08 4.72 9.46
N ASN A 69 -15.09 5.33 8.80
CA ASN A 69 -13.66 5.04 8.96
C ASN A 69 -13.27 3.58 8.66
N THR A 70 -14.02 2.92 7.76
CA THR A 70 -13.58 1.66 7.14
C THR A 70 -12.88 1.98 5.82
N TYR A 71 -11.86 1.20 5.45
CA TYR A 71 -11.11 1.36 4.19
C TYR A 71 -11.44 0.26 3.18
N PHE A 72 -12.38 -0.61 3.51
CA PHE A 72 -12.76 -1.79 2.74
C PHE A 72 -14.24 -2.06 2.95
N ALA A 73 -14.93 -2.42 1.87
CA ALA A 73 -16.33 -2.82 1.93
C ALA A 73 -16.68 -3.72 0.75
N THR A 74 -17.56 -4.69 1.02
CA THR A 74 -18.25 -5.50 0.00
C THR A 74 -19.75 -5.39 0.19
N VAL A 75 -20.49 -5.29 -0.91
CA VAL A 75 -21.96 -5.25 -0.90
C VAL A 75 -22.45 -6.02 -2.12
N GLU A 76 -23.41 -6.90 -1.91
CA GLU A 76 -24.12 -7.58 -2.99
C GLU A 76 -25.61 -7.25 -2.96
N LEU A 77 -26.22 -7.25 -4.14
CA LEU A 77 -27.66 -7.12 -4.30
C LEU A 77 -28.12 -7.98 -5.46
N THR A 78 -28.80 -9.08 -5.13
CA THR A 78 -29.18 -10.15 -6.05
C THR A 78 -30.70 -10.20 -6.26
N ARG A 79 -31.25 -9.12 -6.84
CA ARG A 79 -32.71 -9.01 -7.13
C ARG A 79 -32.99 -8.74 -8.60
N ASN A 80 -34.24 -9.01 -9.02
CA ASN A 80 -34.75 -8.73 -10.36
C ASN A 80 -33.93 -9.39 -11.50
N SER A 81 -33.30 -10.53 -11.23
CA SER A 81 -32.41 -11.24 -12.17
C SER A 81 -31.21 -10.42 -12.67
N GLU A 82 -30.87 -9.32 -11.99
CA GLU A 82 -29.70 -8.46 -12.29
C GLU A 82 -28.80 -8.38 -11.04
N PRO A 83 -28.12 -9.48 -10.68
CA PRO A 83 -27.25 -9.50 -9.52
C PRO A 83 -26.07 -8.54 -9.70
N VAL A 84 -25.71 -7.84 -8.63
CA VAL A 84 -24.56 -6.94 -8.57
C VAL A 84 -23.75 -7.26 -7.33
N TYR A 85 -22.49 -7.61 -7.52
CA TYR A 85 -21.47 -7.76 -6.47
C TYR A 85 -20.52 -6.57 -6.57
N VAL A 86 -20.23 -5.90 -5.46
CA VAL A 86 -19.35 -4.72 -5.44
C VAL A 86 -18.30 -4.87 -4.35
N MET A 87 -17.05 -4.56 -4.70
CA MET A 87 -15.95 -4.45 -3.76
C MET A 87 -15.24 -3.11 -3.95
N ALA A 88 -15.04 -2.39 -2.85
CA ALA A 88 -14.28 -1.16 -2.83
C ALA A 88 -13.22 -1.20 -1.74
N GLN A 89 -12.03 -0.67 -2.04
CA GLN A 89 -10.95 -0.59 -1.07
C GLN A 89 -10.11 0.67 -1.29
N CYS A 90 -9.94 1.46 -0.25
CA CYS A 90 -9.03 2.60 -0.20
C CYS A 90 -7.63 2.17 0.26
N ARG A 91 -6.60 2.94 -0.08
CA ARG A 91 -5.27 2.72 0.53
C ARG A 91 -5.31 3.12 1.99
N LYS A 92 -4.78 2.26 2.88
CA LYS A 92 -4.85 2.51 4.33
C LYS A 92 -4.04 3.72 4.82
N TYR A 93 -3.17 4.29 3.98
CA TYR A 93 -2.46 5.52 4.32
C TYR A 93 -3.30 6.80 4.13
N MET A 94 -4.49 6.71 3.54
CA MET A 94 -5.33 7.87 3.22
C MET A 94 -6.18 8.32 4.40
N SER A 95 -6.64 9.58 4.37
CA SER A 95 -7.71 10.03 5.25
C SER A 95 -9.07 9.50 4.79
N THR A 96 -10.06 9.46 5.68
CA THR A 96 -11.46 9.12 5.32
C THR A 96 -11.99 10.04 4.21
N ARG A 97 -11.65 11.33 4.24
CA ARG A 97 -12.06 12.30 3.20
C ARG A 97 -11.48 11.92 1.84
N ASP A 98 -10.19 11.64 1.78
CA ASP A 98 -9.53 11.29 0.52
C ASP A 98 -10.03 9.94 0.02
N CYS A 99 -10.32 9.01 0.92
CA CYS A 99 -10.91 7.71 0.59
C CYS A 99 -12.27 7.88 -0.10
N LEU A 100 -13.17 8.68 0.49
CA LEU A 100 -14.47 8.98 -0.12
C LEU A 100 -14.32 9.71 -1.46
N GLY A 101 -13.41 10.68 -1.56
CA GLY A 101 -13.14 11.39 -2.82
C GLY A 101 -12.62 10.45 -3.92
N CYS A 102 -11.75 9.50 -3.57
CA CYS A 102 -11.28 8.50 -4.51
C CYS A 102 -12.39 7.54 -4.94
N PHE A 103 -13.20 7.05 -3.98
CA PHE A 103 -14.36 6.21 -4.28
C PHE A 103 -15.34 6.91 -5.21
N ASP A 104 -15.68 8.17 -4.94
CA ASP A 104 -16.62 8.96 -5.75
C ASP A 104 -16.08 9.14 -7.18
N PHE A 105 -14.78 9.40 -7.33
CA PHE A 105 -14.15 9.48 -8.64
C PHE A 105 -14.18 8.12 -9.37
N ALA A 106 -13.86 7.02 -8.68
CA ALA A 106 -13.92 5.67 -9.25
C ALA A 106 -15.35 5.31 -9.68
N ALA A 107 -16.34 5.59 -8.83
CA ALA A 107 -17.74 5.33 -9.11
C ALA A 107 -18.24 6.11 -10.34
N SER A 108 -17.71 7.33 -10.54
CA SER A 108 -17.97 8.14 -11.74
C SER A 108 -17.27 7.60 -12.98
N SER A 109 -15.98 7.21 -12.89
CA SER A 109 -15.20 6.78 -14.05
C SER A 109 -15.78 5.51 -14.68
N ILE A 110 -16.22 4.57 -13.86
CA ILE A 110 -16.76 3.29 -14.31
C ILE A 110 -18.14 3.45 -15.00
N ARG A 111 -18.85 4.57 -14.84
CA ARG A 111 -20.12 4.82 -15.58
C ARG A 111 -19.95 4.81 -17.09
N SER A 112 -18.76 5.09 -17.59
CA SER A 112 -18.43 5.00 -19.01
C SER A 112 -18.50 3.56 -19.56
N CYS A 113 -18.54 2.53 -18.70
CA CYS A 113 -18.77 1.14 -19.09
C CYS A 113 -20.22 0.82 -19.50
N ALA A 114 -21.13 1.81 -19.46
CA ALA A 114 -22.51 1.69 -19.94
C ALA A 114 -23.21 0.43 -19.41
N ALA A 115 -23.66 -0.47 -20.31
CA ALA A 115 -24.42 -1.66 -19.99
C ALA A 115 -23.56 -2.88 -19.62
N ALA A 116 -22.23 -2.75 -19.51
CA ALA A 116 -21.37 -3.86 -19.15
C ALA A 116 -21.72 -4.40 -17.75
N ASN A 117 -21.86 -5.73 -17.65
CA ASN A 117 -22.25 -6.42 -16.42
C ASN A 117 -21.11 -6.53 -15.38
N GLY A 118 -19.93 -6.04 -15.73
CA GLY A 118 -18.77 -5.99 -14.87
C GLY A 118 -17.88 -4.84 -15.27
N ALA A 119 -17.22 -4.24 -14.29
CA ALA A 119 -16.21 -3.24 -14.55
C ALA A 119 -15.32 -2.96 -13.34
N ARG A 120 -14.15 -2.39 -13.63
CA ARG A 120 -13.06 -2.17 -12.68
C ARG A 120 -12.42 -0.81 -12.90
N ALA A 121 -12.27 -0.03 -11.83
CA ALA A 121 -11.35 1.10 -11.77
C ALA A 121 -10.31 0.90 -10.67
N VAL A 122 -9.04 1.12 -11.01
CA VAL A 122 -7.94 1.15 -10.06
C VAL A 122 -7.29 2.51 -10.14
N LEU A 123 -7.16 3.17 -9.00
CA LEU A 123 -6.50 4.45 -8.84
C LEU A 123 -5.32 4.30 -7.87
N ASP A 124 -4.46 5.31 -7.82
CA ASP A 124 -3.39 5.38 -6.83
C ASP A 124 -3.96 5.24 -5.40
N GLY A 125 -5.12 5.85 -5.12
CA GLY A 125 -5.76 5.88 -3.81
C GLY A 125 -6.80 4.81 -3.50
N CYS A 126 -7.39 4.16 -4.51
CA CYS A 126 -8.45 3.19 -4.25
C CYS A 126 -8.68 2.24 -5.42
N PHE A 127 -9.50 1.24 -5.17
CA PHE A 127 -9.99 0.28 -6.14
C PHE A 127 -11.51 0.16 -5.99
N LEU A 128 -12.20 0.05 -7.11
CA LEU A 128 -13.62 -0.25 -7.20
C LEU A 128 -13.85 -1.27 -8.32
N ARG A 129 -14.53 -2.37 -8.01
CA ARG A 129 -14.95 -3.36 -9.00
C ARG A 129 -16.39 -3.77 -8.72
N TYR A 130 -17.15 -3.96 -9.79
CA TYR A 130 -18.41 -4.67 -9.74
C TYR A 130 -18.46 -5.76 -10.81
N GLU A 131 -19.25 -6.79 -10.57
CA GLU A 131 -19.52 -7.90 -11.50
C GLU A 131 -20.92 -8.45 -11.25
N SER A 132 -21.46 -9.20 -12.21
CA SER A 132 -22.72 -9.94 -12.06
C SER A 132 -22.57 -11.28 -11.32
N ASN A 133 -21.33 -11.73 -11.10
CA ASN A 133 -21.00 -12.95 -10.35
C ASN A 133 -20.08 -12.60 -9.18
N SER A 134 -20.06 -13.43 -8.15
CA SER A 134 -19.12 -13.23 -7.04
C SER A 134 -17.67 -13.37 -7.49
N PHE A 135 -16.82 -12.44 -7.05
CA PHE A 135 -15.38 -12.36 -7.39
C PHE A 135 -14.51 -12.04 -6.17
N TYR A 136 -15.08 -12.02 -4.96
CA TYR A 136 -14.41 -11.49 -3.77
C TYR A 136 -13.09 -12.22 -3.43
N THR A 137 -12.93 -13.47 -3.87
CA THR A 137 -11.74 -14.28 -3.62
C THR A 137 -10.75 -14.30 -4.80
N ASP A 138 -10.99 -13.53 -5.86
CA ASP A 138 -10.11 -13.45 -7.03
C ASP A 138 -8.77 -12.81 -6.65
N ALA A 139 -7.75 -13.64 -6.43
CA ALA A 139 -6.41 -13.15 -6.12
C ALA A 139 -5.71 -12.58 -7.35
N SER A 140 -5.76 -13.29 -8.48
CA SER A 140 -5.07 -12.90 -9.71
C SER A 140 -5.91 -13.27 -10.93
N THR A 141 -6.02 -12.35 -11.89
CA THR A 141 -6.71 -12.57 -13.16
C THR A 141 -5.84 -12.07 -14.32
N PRO A 142 -6.15 -12.45 -15.57
CA PRO A 142 -5.57 -11.79 -16.74
C PRO A 142 -5.76 -10.26 -16.65
N GLY A 143 -4.77 -9.52 -17.15
CA GLY A 143 -4.74 -8.04 -17.07
C GLY A 143 -3.98 -7.47 -15.87
N ASN A 144 -3.24 -8.30 -15.12
CA ASN A 144 -2.23 -7.79 -14.20
C ASN A 144 -1.11 -7.07 -14.97
N GLN A 145 -0.61 -5.96 -14.41
CA GLN A 145 0.40 -5.15 -15.11
C GLN A 145 1.28 -4.34 -14.16
N GLY A 146 2.50 -4.05 -14.62
CA GLY A 146 3.39 -3.05 -14.06
C GLY A 146 3.21 -1.72 -14.80
N LEU A 147 3.19 -0.63 -14.04
CA LEU A 147 3.02 0.74 -14.50
C LEU A 147 4.21 1.57 -14.02
N CYS A 148 5.19 1.75 -14.90
CA CYS A 148 6.38 2.54 -14.58
C CYS A 148 6.06 4.04 -14.63
N GLY A 149 6.64 4.81 -13.72
CA GLY A 149 6.64 6.26 -13.78
C GLY A 149 7.54 6.80 -14.89
N ASN A 150 7.82 8.10 -14.83
CA ASN A 150 8.68 8.79 -15.79
C ASN A 150 9.87 9.53 -15.16
N ARG A 151 9.98 9.51 -13.83
CA ARG A 151 11.04 10.20 -13.09
C ARG A 151 12.24 9.28 -12.94
N THR A 152 13.44 9.80 -13.19
CA THR A 152 14.71 9.05 -13.14
C THR A 152 15.55 9.46 -11.92
N SER A 153 16.52 8.62 -11.53
CA SER A 153 17.53 8.94 -10.50
C SER A 153 18.92 9.09 -11.11
N SER A 154 19.76 9.93 -10.52
CA SER A 154 21.21 9.95 -10.81
C SER A 154 21.96 8.78 -10.19
N GLN A 155 21.37 8.07 -9.21
CA GLN A 155 21.96 6.94 -8.47
C GLN A 155 21.11 5.68 -8.64
N GLN A 156 20.88 5.29 -9.90
CA GLN A 156 19.85 4.32 -10.28
C GLN A 156 20.13 2.91 -9.74
N SER A 157 21.36 2.41 -9.82
CA SER A 157 21.68 1.01 -9.44
C SER A 157 21.53 0.71 -7.94
N VAL A 158 21.84 1.70 -7.08
CA VAL A 158 21.70 1.54 -5.63
C VAL A 158 20.24 1.69 -5.21
N PHE A 159 19.51 2.59 -5.87
CA PHE A 159 18.07 2.71 -5.70
C PHE A 159 17.35 1.41 -6.09
N GLU A 160 17.72 0.82 -7.24
CA GLU A 160 17.17 -0.44 -7.73
C GLU A 160 17.34 -1.56 -6.70
N THR A 161 18.56 -1.79 -6.21
CA THR A 161 18.85 -2.81 -5.19
C THR A 161 18.02 -2.60 -3.91
N ALA A 162 17.98 -1.37 -3.40
CA ALA A 162 17.21 -1.04 -2.20
C ALA A 162 15.70 -1.26 -2.41
N MET A 163 15.20 -0.92 -3.60
CA MET A 163 13.79 -1.07 -3.95
C MET A 163 13.38 -2.53 -4.16
N ASP A 164 14.19 -3.31 -4.87
CA ASP A 164 13.96 -4.73 -5.10
C ASP A 164 13.83 -5.49 -3.78
N GLY A 165 14.79 -5.27 -2.87
CA GLY A 165 14.76 -5.85 -1.52
C GLY A 165 13.53 -5.41 -0.72
N LEU A 166 13.15 -4.13 -0.77
CA LEU A 166 11.96 -3.63 -0.07
C LEU A 166 10.66 -4.25 -0.60
N LEU A 167 10.50 -4.33 -1.93
CA LEU A 167 9.32 -4.91 -2.56
C LEU A 167 9.21 -6.42 -2.31
N SER A 168 10.33 -7.14 -2.37
CA SER A 168 10.41 -8.56 -2.03
C SER A 168 10.01 -8.82 -0.57
N ASN A 169 10.54 -8.03 0.37
CA ASN A 169 10.17 -8.14 1.78
C ASN A 169 8.68 -7.84 2.00
N LEU A 170 8.12 -6.85 1.31
CA LEU A 170 6.70 -6.53 1.37
C LEU A 170 5.82 -7.68 0.85
N SER A 171 6.22 -8.39 -0.22
CA SER A 171 5.45 -9.53 -0.72
C SER A 171 5.42 -10.71 0.27
N ILE A 172 6.44 -10.83 1.12
CA ILE A 172 6.54 -11.86 2.16
C ILE A 172 5.77 -11.50 3.43
N ALA A 173 5.89 -10.25 3.89
CA ALA A 173 5.37 -9.80 5.18
C ALA A 173 3.88 -9.44 5.14
N THR A 174 3.41 -8.76 4.09
CA THR A 174 2.03 -8.25 3.97
C THR A 174 0.96 -9.33 4.18
N PRO A 175 1.09 -10.57 3.66
CA PRO A 175 0.12 -11.62 3.89
C PRO A 175 0.02 -12.11 5.36
N LYS A 176 1.00 -11.78 6.20
CA LYS A 176 1.04 -12.13 7.63
C LYS A 176 0.51 -10.99 8.52
N LEU A 177 0.25 -9.82 7.94
CA LEU A 177 -0.21 -8.62 8.66
C LEU A 177 -1.74 -8.51 8.65
N ASN A 178 -2.29 -7.94 9.72
CA ASN A 178 -3.73 -7.72 9.83
C ASN A 178 -4.23 -6.77 8.73
N GLY A 179 -5.30 -7.18 8.04
CA GLY A 179 -5.90 -6.43 6.92
C GLY A 179 -4.99 -6.32 5.70
N PHE A 180 -3.99 -7.20 5.57
CA PHE A 180 -3.09 -7.35 4.42
C PHE A 180 -2.56 -6.04 3.84
N TYR A 181 -2.03 -5.18 4.71
CA TYR A 181 -1.46 -3.90 4.32
C TYR A 181 -0.12 -3.67 5.02
N ALA A 182 0.86 -3.18 4.25
CA ALA A 182 2.12 -2.71 4.78
C ALA A 182 2.57 -1.44 4.03
N ALA A 183 3.10 -0.48 4.78
CA ALA A 183 3.89 0.62 4.27
C ALA A 183 5.27 0.55 4.91
N ALA A 184 6.31 0.62 4.09
CA ALA A 184 7.68 0.48 4.56
C ALA A 184 8.60 1.44 3.82
N THR A 185 9.71 1.77 4.47
CA THR A 185 10.77 2.61 3.92
C THR A 185 12.12 1.93 4.08
N THR A 186 13.04 2.14 3.14
CA THR A 186 14.44 1.76 3.33
C THR A 186 15.37 2.87 2.86
N SER A 187 16.52 3.00 3.52
CA SER A 187 17.55 3.97 3.13
C SER A 187 18.35 3.43 1.95
N VAL A 188 18.71 4.30 1.01
CA VAL A 188 19.60 3.96 -0.10
C VAL A 188 21.04 4.07 0.39
N VAL A 189 21.75 2.94 0.46
CA VAL A 189 23.13 2.85 0.95
C VAL A 189 24.05 3.79 0.17
N GLY A 190 25.02 4.44 0.83
CA GLY A 190 25.95 5.36 0.17
C GLY A 190 25.34 6.74 -0.14
N THR A 191 24.13 7.01 0.33
CA THR A 191 23.47 8.31 0.28
C THR A 191 23.05 8.69 1.69
N ASN A 192 23.29 9.93 2.11
CA ASN A 192 22.93 10.37 3.46
C ASN A 192 21.45 10.80 3.57
N THR A 193 20.71 10.86 2.46
CA THR A 193 19.39 11.50 2.39
C THR A 193 18.36 10.80 1.51
N SER A 194 18.72 9.78 0.72
CA SER A 194 17.75 9.14 -0.17
C SER A 194 17.05 7.98 0.53
N THR A 195 15.73 8.10 0.65
CA THR A 195 14.85 7.07 1.23
C THR A 195 13.88 6.59 0.16
N THR A 196 13.67 5.29 0.10
CA THR A 196 12.64 4.70 -0.74
C THR A 196 11.38 4.44 0.08
N TYR A 197 10.24 4.56 -0.58
CA TYR A 197 8.92 4.39 0.01
C TYR A 197 8.18 3.32 -0.79
N ALA A 198 7.61 2.33 -0.12
CA ALA A 198 6.79 1.33 -0.79
C ALA A 198 5.59 0.92 0.05
N ILE A 199 4.52 0.53 -0.62
CA ILE A 199 3.36 -0.13 0.00
C ILE A 199 3.02 -1.41 -0.75
N ALA A 200 2.44 -2.34 -0.01
CA ALA A 200 1.75 -3.51 -0.54
C ALA A 200 0.40 -3.65 0.16
N GLN A 201 -0.63 -3.96 -0.61
CA GLN A 201 -1.99 -4.12 -0.09
C GLN A 201 -2.73 -5.20 -0.86
N CYS A 202 -3.43 -6.08 -0.15
CA CYS A 202 -4.36 -7.04 -0.73
C CYS A 202 -5.82 -6.69 -0.38
N ALA A 203 -6.76 -7.20 -1.17
CA ALA A 203 -8.17 -7.23 -0.80
C ALA A 203 -8.34 -8.05 0.49
N GLU A 204 -9.14 -7.53 1.43
CA GLU A 204 -9.28 -8.14 2.77
C GLU A 204 -10.06 -9.47 2.73
N THR A 205 -10.72 -9.78 1.62
CA THR A 205 -11.42 -11.04 1.35
C THR A 205 -10.51 -12.18 0.91
N LEU A 206 -9.23 -11.94 0.65
CA LEU A 206 -8.29 -12.99 0.24
C LEU A 206 -7.85 -13.84 1.43
N THR A 207 -7.32 -15.02 1.13
CA THR A 207 -6.54 -15.80 2.09
C THR A 207 -5.09 -15.28 2.15
N PRO A 208 -4.33 -15.59 3.22
CA PRO A 208 -2.90 -15.27 3.26
C PRO A 208 -2.11 -15.82 2.05
N SER A 209 -2.42 -17.03 1.60
CA SER A 209 -1.78 -17.61 0.41
C SER A 209 -2.20 -16.89 -0.87
N GLY A 210 -3.48 -16.53 -1.01
CA GLY A 210 -3.97 -15.73 -2.13
C GLY A 210 -3.30 -14.36 -2.21
N CYS A 211 -3.18 -13.68 -1.07
CA CYS A 211 -2.48 -12.39 -0.96
C CYS A 211 -0.99 -12.52 -1.34
N ARG A 212 -0.29 -13.55 -0.84
CA ARG A 212 1.12 -13.84 -1.20
C ARG A 212 1.28 -14.03 -2.71
N ASN A 213 0.45 -14.87 -3.31
CA ASN A 213 0.53 -15.17 -4.73
C ASN A 213 0.30 -13.92 -5.59
N CYS A 214 -0.72 -13.12 -5.24
CA CYS A 214 -0.99 -11.87 -5.92
C CYS A 214 0.19 -10.88 -5.82
N LEU A 215 0.72 -10.68 -4.61
CA LEU A 215 1.84 -9.76 -4.40
C LEU A 215 3.12 -10.23 -5.09
N GLN A 216 3.32 -11.54 -5.25
CA GLN A 216 4.44 -12.07 -6.01
C GLN A 216 4.34 -11.74 -7.50
N VAL A 217 3.13 -11.81 -8.08
CA VAL A 217 2.87 -11.34 -9.46
C VAL A 217 3.12 -9.84 -9.56
N ALA A 218 2.56 -9.05 -8.63
CA ALA A 218 2.73 -7.59 -8.61
C ALA A 218 4.21 -7.18 -8.48
N TYR A 219 4.97 -7.84 -7.60
CA TYR A 219 6.41 -7.64 -7.45
C TYR A 219 7.16 -7.90 -8.76
N ASN A 220 6.92 -9.05 -9.39
CA ASN A 220 7.58 -9.40 -10.66
C ASN A 220 7.24 -8.40 -11.78
N ASN A 221 6.02 -7.86 -11.79
CA ASN A 221 5.59 -6.88 -12.77
C ASN A 221 6.22 -5.50 -12.57
N VAL A 222 6.49 -5.08 -11.33
CA VAL A 222 6.96 -3.71 -11.03
C VAL A 222 8.47 -3.61 -10.82
N LYS A 223 9.16 -4.69 -10.46
CA LYS A 223 10.61 -4.64 -10.16
C LYS A 223 11.43 -4.15 -11.36
N SER A 224 11.03 -4.51 -12.59
CA SER A 224 11.70 -4.06 -13.81
C SER A 224 11.63 -2.54 -14.01
N CYS A 225 10.59 -1.86 -13.50
CA CYS A 225 10.50 -0.41 -13.56
C CYS A 225 11.67 0.26 -12.80
N ALA A 226 12.14 -0.35 -11.71
CA ALA A 226 13.16 0.24 -10.84
C ALA A 226 14.54 0.34 -11.51
N THR A 227 14.73 -0.30 -12.66
CA THR A 227 15.95 -0.17 -13.50
C THR A 227 16.13 1.22 -14.09
N ASN A 228 15.04 1.94 -14.36
CA ASN A 228 15.09 3.23 -15.09
C ASN A 228 14.40 4.36 -14.34
N VAL A 229 13.42 4.07 -13.49
CA VAL A 229 12.57 5.09 -12.86
C VAL A 229 12.46 4.93 -11.35
N ILE A 230 12.15 6.03 -10.67
CA ILE A 230 12.05 6.11 -9.21
C ILE A 230 10.62 6.00 -8.69
N ASP A 231 9.65 5.71 -9.54
CA ASP A 231 8.30 5.37 -9.10
C ASP A 231 7.64 4.36 -10.03
N GLY A 232 6.81 3.50 -9.45
CA GLY A 232 6.12 2.44 -10.18
C GLY A 232 4.95 1.88 -9.38
N ARG A 233 3.97 1.33 -10.10
CA ARG A 233 2.83 0.61 -9.52
C ARG A 233 2.73 -0.77 -10.14
N ALA A 234 2.25 -1.74 -9.40
CA ALA A 234 1.69 -2.95 -9.96
C ALA A 234 0.27 -3.16 -9.45
N VAL A 235 -0.57 -3.61 -10.37
CA VAL A 235 -2.00 -3.83 -10.16
C VAL A 235 -2.34 -5.25 -10.58
N ASP A 236 -3.05 -5.96 -9.73
CA ASP A 236 -3.72 -7.23 -10.04
C ASP A 236 -5.09 -7.26 -9.32
N SER A 237 -5.98 -8.18 -9.65
CA SER A 237 -7.37 -8.24 -9.16
C SER A 237 -7.48 -8.25 -7.63
N GLY A 238 -6.55 -8.91 -6.96
CA GLY A 238 -6.54 -9.03 -5.52
C GLY A 238 -5.58 -8.11 -4.77
N CYS A 239 -4.69 -7.37 -5.45
CA CYS A 239 -3.64 -6.62 -4.77
C CYS A 239 -3.06 -5.45 -5.56
N PHE A 240 -2.33 -4.61 -4.83
CA PHE A 240 -1.69 -3.41 -5.31
C PHE A 240 -0.30 -3.27 -4.66
N MET A 241 0.70 -2.92 -5.45
CA MET A 241 2.01 -2.48 -4.97
C MET A 241 2.35 -1.12 -5.58
N ARG A 242 3.02 -0.28 -4.80
CA ARG A 242 3.54 1.00 -5.28
C ARG A 242 4.85 1.29 -4.61
N TYR A 243 5.78 1.84 -5.38
CA TYR A 243 6.97 2.44 -4.83
C TYR A 243 7.21 3.86 -5.32
N SER A 244 8.00 4.62 -4.56
CA SER A 244 8.55 5.90 -4.98
C SER A 244 9.84 6.24 -4.23
N GLY A 245 10.72 7.01 -4.87
CA GLY A 245 11.80 7.75 -4.19
C GLY A 245 11.32 9.06 -3.53
N THR A 246 10.03 9.38 -3.59
CA THR A 246 9.42 10.54 -2.94
C THR A 246 8.38 10.08 -1.92
N PRO A 247 8.26 10.73 -0.74
CA PRO A 247 7.22 10.38 0.22
C PRO A 247 5.80 10.53 -0.36
N PHE A 248 4.96 9.51 -0.17
CA PHE A 248 3.52 9.54 -0.51
C PHE A 248 2.60 9.06 0.62
N PHE A 249 3.18 8.72 1.78
CA PHE A 249 2.50 8.44 3.05
C PHE A 249 3.32 9.08 4.18
N ARG A 250 2.73 9.25 5.37
CA ARG A 250 3.39 9.85 6.53
C ARG A 250 4.33 8.85 7.19
N ASN A 251 5.47 9.31 7.72
CA ASN A 251 6.45 8.44 8.39
C ASN A 251 5.87 7.61 9.55
N ASN A 252 4.85 8.11 10.25
CA ASN A 252 4.19 7.38 11.34
C ASN A 252 3.26 6.25 10.85
N GLN A 253 3.11 6.07 9.54
CA GLN A 253 2.37 4.97 8.91
C GLN A 253 3.29 3.81 8.51
N THR A 254 4.61 3.97 8.66
CA THR A 254 5.59 2.91 8.43
C THR A 254 5.40 1.77 9.44
N ILE A 255 5.38 0.53 8.95
CA ILE A 255 5.28 -0.70 9.74
C ILE A 255 6.65 -1.39 9.76
N ASP A 256 7.11 -1.82 10.93
CA ASP A 256 8.26 -2.71 11.03
C ASP A 256 7.85 -4.11 10.55
N ILE A 257 8.28 -4.44 9.33
CA ILE A 257 7.99 -5.72 8.69
C ILE A 257 8.97 -6.83 9.09
N THR A 258 10.07 -6.50 9.77
CA THR A 258 11.16 -7.45 10.10
C THR A 258 10.68 -8.71 10.81
N PRO A 259 9.77 -8.65 11.82
CA PRO A 259 9.27 -9.85 12.50
C PRO A 259 8.53 -10.83 11.59
N PHE A 260 8.02 -10.37 10.45
CA PHE A 260 7.20 -11.15 9.53
C PHE A 260 8.03 -11.76 8.38
N LEU A 261 9.33 -11.45 8.29
CA LEU A 261 10.22 -11.98 7.25
C LEU A 261 10.79 -13.35 7.59
N GLN A 262 10.80 -13.73 8.88
CA GLN A 262 11.21 -15.07 9.28
C GLN A 262 10.05 -16.04 9.02
N ASP A 263 10.29 -17.06 8.21
CA ASP A 263 9.43 -18.23 8.20
C ASP A 263 9.73 -19.06 9.45
N GLY A 264 8.69 -19.68 10.00
CA GLY A 264 8.76 -20.52 11.20
C GLY A 264 9.63 -21.76 10.99
N SER A 265 10.94 -21.56 10.86
CA SER A 265 11.92 -22.62 10.99
C SER A 265 11.94 -22.99 12.46
N SER A 266 11.36 -24.15 12.74
CA SER A 266 11.47 -24.89 14.00
C SER A 266 12.86 -24.68 14.61
N GLY A 267 12.92 -23.84 15.63
CA GLY A 267 14.12 -23.65 16.43
C GLY A 267 14.32 -24.88 17.28
N ASN A 268 14.98 -25.90 16.74
CA ASN A 268 15.75 -26.81 17.59
C ASN A 268 16.82 -25.96 18.26
N LYS A 269 16.49 -25.47 19.47
CA LYS A 269 17.48 -24.89 20.39
C LYS A 269 18.42 -26.02 20.78
N GLY A 270 19.50 -26.17 20.02
CA GLY A 270 20.69 -26.86 20.49
C GLY A 270 21.18 -26.12 21.74
N ALA A 271 20.97 -26.70 22.90
CA ALA A 271 21.49 -26.21 24.16
C ALA A 271 23.02 -26.26 24.12
N THR A 272 23.67 -25.11 23.97
CA THR A 272 25.10 -25.00 24.23
C THR A 272 25.27 -24.92 25.76
N ILE A 273 25.58 -26.06 26.35
CA ILE A 273 26.00 -26.18 27.74
C ILE A 273 27.37 -25.49 27.86
N GLY A 274 27.44 -24.42 28.67
CA GLY A 274 28.68 -23.77 29.05
C GLY A 274 29.56 -24.72 29.87
N GLY A 275 30.72 -25.07 29.30
CA GLY A 275 31.78 -25.84 29.95
C GLY A 275 32.92 -24.93 30.41
N VAL A 276 33.24 -25.04 31.69
CA VAL A 276 34.11 -24.21 32.53
C VAL A 276 35.58 -24.15 32.08
N VAL A 277 36.15 -22.96 32.24
CA VAL A 277 37.59 -22.63 32.17
C VAL A 277 38.34 -23.25 33.35
N GLY A 278 39.45 -23.94 33.10
CA GLY A 278 40.33 -24.46 34.15
C GLY A 278 41.68 -24.91 33.62
N GLY A 279 42.48 -23.96 33.10
CA GLY A 279 43.87 -24.20 32.72
C GLY A 279 44.76 -24.31 33.97
N ILE A 280 45.44 -25.45 34.10
CA ILE A 280 46.34 -25.81 35.19
C ILE A 280 47.62 -24.96 35.12
N GLY A 281 47.89 -24.20 36.17
CA GLY A 281 49.19 -23.59 36.42
C GLY A 281 50.17 -24.64 36.94
N VAL A 282 51.21 -24.93 36.14
CA VAL A 282 52.34 -25.77 36.56
C VAL A 282 53.39 -24.86 37.20
N LEU A 283 53.54 -24.97 38.52
CA LEU A 283 54.69 -24.48 39.28
C LEU A 283 55.92 -25.31 38.89
N ILE A 284 56.94 -24.65 38.33
CA ILE A 284 58.30 -25.20 38.22
C ILE A 284 59.10 -24.62 39.40
N ILE A 285 59.47 -25.50 40.34
CA ILE A 285 60.45 -25.23 41.39
C ILE A 285 61.82 -25.55 40.82
N LEU A 286 62.69 -24.54 40.73
CA LEU A 286 64.13 -24.72 40.50
C LEU A 286 64.78 -25.05 41.84
N LEU A 287 65.39 -26.23 41.92
CA LEU A 287 66.51 -26.53 42.79
C LEU A 287 67.72 -26.75 41.88
N MET A 288 68.89 -26.35 42.40
CA MET A 288 70.23 -26.27 41.79
C MET A 288 70.59 -24.90 41.20
#